data_AF-A0A392RIT0-F1
#
_entry.id   AF-A0A392RIT0-F1
#
_cell.length_a   1.000
_cell.length_b   1.000
_cell.length_c   1.000
_cell.angle_alpha   90.00
_cell.angle_beta   90.00
_cell.angle_gamma   90.00
#
_symmetry.space_group_name_H-M   'P 1'
#
loop_
_entity.id
_entity.type
_entity.pdbx_description
1 polymer ?
#
loop_
_entity_poly.entity_id
_entity_poly.type
_entity_poly.pdbx_seq_one_letter_code
_entity_poly.pdbx_strand_id
1 'polypeptide(L)' 'MINTADLDPREEFHDIRVSPIEELQQVQIGKEAHKTTNLGTALQPTEKARIVKIMKENVDLFA' A
#
# COMPACT_ATOMS: atom_id res chain seq x y z
N MET A 1 0.63 -23.06 15.04
CA MET A 1 0.80 -21.63 14.73
C MET A 1 -0.19 -21.31 13.62
N ILE A 2 -1.20 -20.49 13.90
CA ILE A 2 -2.13 -20.03 12.86
C ILE A 2 -1.35 -18.96 12.08
N ASN A 3 -1.11 -19.20 10.80
CA ASN A 3 -0.49 -18.22 9.92
C ASN A 3 -1.45 -17.02 9.86
N THR A 4 -0.98 -15.82 10.16
CA THR A 4 -1.85 -14.63 10.20
C THR A 4 -2.48 -14.31 8.83
N ALA A 5 -1.88 -14.81 7.74
CA ALA A 5 -2.49 -14.79 6.42
C ALA A 5 -3.81 -15.59 6.39
N ASP A 6 -3.89 -16.72 7.08
CA ASP A 6 -5.05 -17.64 7.15
C ASP A 6 -6.27 -17.03 7.88
N LEU A 7 -6.10 -15.84 8.49
CA LEU A 7 -7.16 -15.09 9.17
C LEU A 7 -7.64 -13.88 8.35
N ASP A 8 -7.04 -13.59 7.19
CA ASP A 8 -7.55 -12.55 6.32
C ASP A 8 -8.76 -13.10 5.54
N PRO A 9 -9.99 -12.63 5.81
CA PRO A 9 -11.19 -13.12 5.10
C PRO A 9 -11.13 -12.82 3.59
N ARG A 10 -10.14 -12.04 3.14
CA ARG A 10 -9.89 -11.76 1.73
C ARG A 10 -9.06 -12.85 1.03
N GLU A 11 -8.38 -13.74 1.76
CA GLU A 11 -7.65 -14.89 1.19
C GLU A 11 -8.58 -15.80 0.39
N GLU A 12 -9.83 -16.01 0.85
CA GLU A 12 -10.83 -16.81 0.13
C GLU A 12 -11.12 -16.29 -1.30
N PHE A 13 -10.82 -15.02 -1.57
CA PHE A 13 -11.04 -14.36 -2.85
C PHE A 13 -9.75 -14.13 -3.63
N HIS A 14 -8.62 -14.71 -3.23
CA HIS A 14 -7.33 -14.44 -3.85
C HIS A 14 -7.31 -14.81 -5.34
N ASP A 15 -7.96 -15.92 -5.73
CA ASP A 15 -8.02 -16.39 -7.12
C ASP A 15 -8.85 -15.49 -8.06
N ILE A 16 -9.77 -14.68 -7.52
CA ILE A 16 -10.58 -13.73 -8.30
C ILE A 16 -10.05 -12.29 -8.21
N ARG A 17 -9.05 -12.02 -7.38
CA ARG A 17 -8.52 -10.67 -7.20
C ARG A 17 -7.56 -10.32 -8.33
N VAL A 18 -7.79 -9.13 -8.89
CA VAL A 18 -6.78 -8.49 -9.75
C VAL A 18 -5.64 -8.00 -8.88
N SER A 19 -4.49 -8.65 -9.01
CA SER A 19 -3.25 -8.13 -8.46
C SER A 19 -2.70 -7.04 -9.37
N PRO A 20 -2.05 -6.00 -8.82
CA PRO A 20 -1.31 -5.04 -9.62
C PRO A 20 -0.33 -5.76 -10.54
N ILE A 21 -0.35 -5.42 -11.83
CA ILE A 21 0.58 -5.97 -12.83
C ILE A 21 1.98 -5.36 -12.65
N GLU A 22 2.04 -4.15 -12.07
CA GLU A 22 3.28 -3.45 -11.78
C GLU A 22 3.87 -3.81 -10.42
N GLU A 23 5.19 -3.70 -10.33
CA GLU A 23 5.88 -3.76 -9.05
C GLU A 23 5.49 -2.58 -8.17
N LEU A 24 5.21 -2.89 -6.91
CA LEU A 24 4.82 -1.92 -5.91
C LEU A 24 5.98 -1.63 -4.96
N GLN A 25 6.16 -0.36 -4.62
CA GLN A 25 7.08 0.09 -3.60
C GLN A 25 6.30 0.54 -2.36
N GLN A 26 6.67 0.00 -1.20
CA GLN A 26 6.15 0.45 0.08
C GLN A 26 6.79 1.80 0.47
N VAL A 27 5.95 2.77 0.84
CA VAL A 27 6.34 4.11 1.26
C VAL A 27 5.71 4.44 2.60
N GLN A 28 6.52 4.86 3.55
CA GLN A 28 6.03 5.33 4.86
C GLN A 28 5.45 6.74 4.73
N ILE A 29 4.18 6.88 5.11
CA ILE A 29 3.45 8.16 5.07
C ILE A 29 3.21 8.71 6.49
N GLY A 30 3.12 7.84 7.51
CA GLY A 30 2.94 8.27 8.90
C GLY A 30 4.24 8.30 9.72
N LYS A 31 4.12 8.74 10.99
CA LYS A 31 5.23 8.75 11.95
C LYS A 31 5.67 7.36 12.39
N GLU A 32 4.73 6.41 12.41
CA GLU A 32 4.94 5.05 12.87
C GLU A 32 5.36 4.14 11.72
N ALA A 33 6.20 3.15 12.00
CA ALA A 33 6.78 2.27 10.99
C ALA A 33 5.73 1.43 10.23
N HIS A 34 4.56 1.19 10.84
CA HIS A 34 3.47 0.46 10.19
C HIS A 34 2.57 1.35 9.32
N LYS A 35 2.73 2.68 9.38
CA LYS A 35 1.92 3.63 8.61
C LYS A 35 2.48 3.81 7.20
N THR A 36 2.33 2.75 6.42
CA THR A 36 2.90 2.61 5.07
C THR A 36 1.81 2.38 4.03
N THR A 37 2.04 2.87 2.82
CA THR A 37 1.20 2.60 1.65
C THR A 37 2.04 2.05 0.50
N ASN A 38 1.44 1.29 -0.39
CA ASN A 38 2.10 0.79 -1.59
C ASN A 38 1.83 1.72 -2.78
N LEU A 39 2.88 2.04 -3.54
CA LEU A 39 2.82 2.87 -4.74
C LEU A 39 3.49 2.17 -5.92
N GLY A 40 2.89 2.28 -7.10
CA GLY A 40 3.46 1.80 -8.35
C GLY A 40 4.85 2.36 -8.63
N THR A 41 5.74 1.52 -9.17
CA THR A 41 7.10 1.93 -9.55
C THR A 41 7.16 2.70 -10.86
N ALA A 42 6.09 2.70 -11.66
CA ALA A 42 6.03 3.40 -12.95
C ALA A 42 5.85 4.93 -12.83
N LEU A 43 5.57 5.45 -11.63
CA LEU A 43 5.34 6.87 -11.41
C LEU A 43 6.60 7.72 -11.65
N GLN A 44 6.44 8.83 -12.36
CA GLN A 44 7.53 9.80 -12.49
C GLN A 44 7.91 10.37 -11.12
N PRO A 45 9.19 10.72 -10.88
CA PRO A 45 9.65 11.21 -9.57
C PRO A 45 8.86 12.43 -9.07
N THR A 46 8.47 13.34 -9.98
CA THR A 46 7.70 14.55 -9.68
C THR A 46 6.27 14.23 -9.26
N GLU A 47 5.61 13.30 -9.96
CA GLU A 47 4.26 12.83 -9.65
C GLU A 47 4.23 12.08 -8.32
N LYS A 48 5.20 11.17 -8.13
CA LYS A 48 5.39 10.44 -6.88
C LYS A 48 5.54 11.39 -5.69
N ALA A 49 6.36 12.44 -5.81
CA ALA A 49 6.53 13.42 -4.74
C ALA A 49 5.22 14.15 -4.39
N ARG A 50 4.41 14.50 -5.40
CA ARG A 50 3.09 15.11 -5.19
C ARG A 50 2.12 14.16 -4.49
N ILE A 51 2.05 12.91 -4.94
CA ILE A 51 1.18 11.89 -4.35
C ILE A 51 1.56 11.62 -2.89
N VAL A 52 2.85 11.42 -2.62
CA VAL A 52 3.34 11.18 -1.25
C VAL A 52 3.03 12.36 -0.35
N LYS A 53 3.12 13.60 -0.84
CA LYS A 53 2.73 14.78 -0.07
C LYS A 53 1.25 14.74 0.31
N ILE A 54 0.36 14.48 -0.66
CA ILE A 54 -1.08 14.38 -0.41
C ILE A 54 -1.40 13.26 0.59
N MET A 55 -0.76 12.10 0.45
CA MET A 55 -0.94 10.97 1.37
C MET A 55 -0.46 11.30 2.78
N LYS A 56 0.64 12.05 2.92
CA LYS A 56 1.15 12.52 4.22
C LYS A 56 0.24 13.56 4.89
N GLU A 57 -0.49 14.35 4.10
CA GLU A 57 -1.48 15.30 4.61
C GLU A 57 -2.78 14.61 5.05
N ASN A 58 -3.05 13.40 4.53
CA ASN A 58 -4.26 12.61 4.77
C ASN A 58 -3.93 11.21 5.34
N VAL A 59 -2.95 11.13 6.24
CA VAL A 59 -2.45 9.85 6.78
C VAL A 59 -3.58 9.01 7.39
N ASP A 60 -4.55 9.65 8.02
CA ASP A 60 -5.74 9.04 8.62
C ASP A 60 -6.61 8.25 7.62
N LEU A 61 -6.59 8.60 6.34
CA LEU A 61 -7.32 7.90 5.29
C LEU A 61 -6.54 6.74 4.67
N PHE A 62 -5.21 6.76 4.78
CA PHE A 62 -4.33 5.86 4.02
C PHE A 62 -3.44 4.95 4.89
N ALA A 63 -3.37 5.15 6.21
CA ALA A 63 -2.48 4.41 7.11
C ALA A 63 -2.91 4.33 8.59
#